data_AF-A0A3C1P8Y1-F1
#
_entry.id   AF-A0A3C1P8Y1-F1
#
_cell.length_a   1.000
_cell.length_b   1.000
_cell.length_c   1.000
_cell.angle_alpha   90.00
_cell.angle_beta   90.00
_cell.angle_gamma   90.00
#
_symmetry.space_group_name_H-M   'P 1'
#
loop_
_entity.id
_entity.type
_entity.pdbx_description
1 polymer ?
#
loop_
_entity_poly.entity_id
_entity_poly.type
_entity_poly.pdbx_seq_one_letter_code
_entity_poly.pdbx_strand_id
1 'polypeptide(L)' 'MNPQPGIKSPSENNPQIPLTELHQKIDAGVKVAIAKALDKHRKLGESISVWQDGKVITLNAEEIPQPPSN' A
#
# COMPACT_ATOMS: atom_id res chain seq x y z
N MET A 1 18.08 -42.92 21.07
CA MET A 1 18.17 -42.05 19.87
C MET A 1 17.16 -40.94 20.04
N ASN A 2 17.60 -39.69 20.18
CA ASN A 2 16.71 -38.53 20.30
C ASN A 2 16.56 -37.90 18.91
N PRO A 3 15.34 -37.61 18.43
CA PRO A 3 15.18 -36.90 17.16
C PRO A 3 15.64 -35.44 17.31
N GLN A 4 16.35 -34.95 16.29
CA GLN A 4 16.79 -33.55 16.22
C GLN A 4 15.58 -32.59 16.31
N PRO A 5 15.69 -31.47 17.02
CA PRO A 5 14.67 -30.43 17.00
C PRO A 5 14.56 -29.87 15.58
N GLY A 6 13.33 -29.84 15.06
CA GLY A 6 13.04 -29.32 13.73
C GLY A 6 13.56 -27.89 13.55
N ILE A 7 14.12 -27.63 12.38
CA ILE A 7 14.53 -26.31 11.93
C ILE A 7 13.24 -25.49 11.80
N LYS A 8 12.97 -24.60 12.76
CA LYS A 8 11.82 -23.69 12.71
C LYS A 8 12.02 -22.75 11.51
N SER A 9 11.04 -22.69 10.61
CA SER A 9 11.03 -21.77 9.46
C SER A 9 11.28 -20.32 9.91
N PRO A 10 12.14 -19.53 9.24
CA PRO A 10 12.53 -18.19 9.68
C PRO A 10 11.44 -17.11 9.51
N SER A 11 10.16 -17.48 9.48
CA SER A 11 9.02 -16.57 9.36
C SER A 11 8.57 -16.01 10.72
N GLU A 12 9.49 -15.68 11.62
CA GLU A 12 9.18 -15.00 12.89
C GLU A 12 10.06 -13.75 13.13
N ASN A 13 10.94 -13.40 12.20
CA ASN A 13 11.84 -12.25 12.32
C ASN A 13 11.46 -11.14 11.34
N ASN A 14 10.24 -10.61 11.44
CA ASN A 14 9.98 -9.27 10.91
C ASN A 14 10.31 -8.30 12.05
N PRO A 15 11.48 -7.65 12.10
CA PRO A 15 11.69 -6.60 13.09
C PRO A 15 10.59 -5.57 12.87
N GLN A 16 9.71 -5.41 13.86
CA GLN A 16 8.88 -4.21 13.96
C GLN A 16 9.85 -3.06 14.16
N ILE A 17 10.43 -2.56 13.07
CA ILE A 17 11.19 -1.32 13.10
C ILE A 17 10.18 -0.27 13.53
N PRO A 18 10.34 0.35 14.71
CA PRO A 18 9.45 1.41 15.12
C PRO A 18 9.52 2.48 14.03
N LEU A 19 8.40 2.74 13.35
CA LEU A 19 8.32 3.82 12.38
C LEU A 19 8.70 5.10 13.12
N THR A 20 9.90 5.62 12.83
CA THR A 20 10.33 6.88 13.43
C THR A 20 9.34 7.97 13.05
N GLU A 21 9.24 9.03 13.83
CA GLU A 21 8.34 10.15 13.55
C GLU A 21 8.52 10.69 12.11
N LEU A 22 9.75 10.64 11.58
CA LEU A 22 10.04 11.01 10.20
C LEU A 22 9.33 10.09 9.20
N HIS A 23 9.40 8.78 9.38
CA HIS A 23 8.72 7.81 8.50
C HIS A 23 7.20 8.02 8.54
N GLN A 24 6.63 8.28 9.72
CA GLN A 24 5.19 8.55 9.87
C GLN A 24 4.77 9.83 9.14
N LYS A 25 5.56 10.90 9.25
CA LYS A 25 5.31 12.17 8.53
C LYS A 25 5.38 11.97 7.01
N ILE A 26 6.35 11.20 6.54
CA ILE A 26 6.49 10.88 5.11
C ILE A 26 5.29 10.06 4.64
N ASP A 27 4.94 8.98 5.35
CA ASP A 27 3.79 8.13 5.02
C ASP A 27 2.48 8.93 4.97
N ALA A 28 2.23 9.79 5.96
CA ALA A 28 1.07 10.66 5.98
C ALA A 28 1.05 11.63 4.78
N GLY A 29 2.17 12.27 4.48
CA GLY A 29 2.29 13.18 3.33
C GLY A 29 2.05 12.49 1.99
N VAL A 30 2.62 11.30 1.81
CA VAL A 30 2.45 10.47 0.60
C VAL A 30 0.99 10.05 0.43
N LYS A 31 0.35 9.55 1.49
CA LYS A 31 -1.08 9.18 1.45
C LYS A 31 -1.98 10.34 1.05
N VAL A 32 -1.73 11.53 1.60
CA VAL A 32 -2.49 12.75 1.26
C VAL A 32 -2.28 13.13 -0.21
N ALA A 33 -1.05 13.08 -0.71
CA ALA A 33 -0.76 13.40 -2.11
C ALA A 33 -1.45 12.44 -3.08
N ILE A 34 -1.38 11.13 -2.80
CA ILE A 34 -2.04 10.09 -3.60
C ILE A 34 -3.56 10.31 -3.59
N ALA A 35 -4.17 10.50 -2.41
CA ALA A 35 -5.61 10.74 -2.30
C ALA A 35 -6.08 11.95 -3.13
N LYS A 36 -5.33 13.06 -3.10
CA LYS A 36 -5.62 14.26 -3.89
C LYS A 36 -5.49 14.01 -5.40
N ALA A 37 -4.46 13.27 -5.82
CA ALA A 37 -4.26 12.93 -7.23
C ALA A 37 -5.41 12.05 -7.76
N LEU A 38 -5.78 11.01 -7.00
CA LEU A 38 -6.89 10.13 -7.35
C LEU A 38 -8.22 10.89 -7.46
N ASP A 39 -8.51 11.77 -6.50
CA ASP A 39 -9.71 12.61 -6.53
C ASP A 39 -9.73 13.56 -7.74
N LYS A 40 -8.58 14.14 -8.09
CA LYS A 40 -8.44 14.99 -9.29
C LYS A 40 -8.73 14.21 -10.57
N HIS A 41 -8.09 13.05 -10.76
CA HIS A 41 -8.30 12.23 -11.97
C HIS A 41 -9.76 11.80 -12.10
N ARG A 42 -10.38 11.36 -10.99
CA ARG A 42 -11.81 11.04 -10.95
C ARG A 42 -12.68 12.23 -11.38
N LYS A 43 -12.44 13.43 -10.85
CA LYS A 43 -13.22 14.64 -11.17
C LYS A 43 -13.05 15.09 -12.62
N LEU A 44 -11.90 14.82 -13.23
CA LEU A 44 -11.60 15.18 -14.61
C LEU A 44 -12.03 14.11 -15.63
N GLY A 45 -12.54 12.95 -15.18
CA GLY A 45 -12.86 11.85 -16.09
C GLY A 45 -11.62 11.13 -16.64
N GLU A 46 -10.47 11.27 -15.97
CA GLU A 46 -9.20 10.69 -16.41
C GLU A 46 -9.00 9.30 -15.80
N SER A 47 -8.54 8.36 -16.62
CA SER A 47 -8.18 7.01 -16.19
C SER A 47 -6.80 6.95 -15.55
N ILE A 48 -6.57 5.99 -14.66
CA ILE A 48 -5.26 5.67 -14.09
C ILE A 48 -4.89 4.21 -14.40
N SER A 49 -3.60 3.89 -14.41
CA SER A 49 -3.13 2.51 -14.48
C SER A 49 -2.51 2.09 -13.16
N VAL A 50 -2.91 0.93 -12.64
CA VAL A 50 -2.44 0.38 -11.38
C VAL A 50 -1.94 -1.05 -11.57
N TRP A 51 -0.91 -1.43 -10.81
CA TRP A 51 -0.45 -2.80 -10.77
C TRP A 51 -1.30 -3.59 -9.77
N GLN A 52 -2.00 -4.63 -10.24
CA GLN A 52 -2.83 -5.50 -9.41
C GLN A 52 -2.67 -6.95 -9.87
N ASP A 53 -2.48 -7.87 -8.94
CA ASP A 53 -2.40 -9.33 -9.21
C ASP A 53 -1.41 -9.72 -10.32
N GLY A 54 -0.25 -9.07 -10.33
CA GLY A 54 0.84 -9.39 -11.27
C GLY A 54 0.65 -8.82 -12.68
N LYS A 55 -0.31 -7.91 -12.90
CA LYS A 55 -0.52 -7.23 -14.17
C LYS A 55 -0.85 -5.75 -13.98
N VAL A 56 -0.67 -4.97 -15.05
CA VAL A 56 -1.20 -3.60 -15.11
C VAL A 56 -2.69 -3.69 -15.49
N ILE A 57 -3.54 -3.06 -14.69
CA ILE A 57 -4.93 -2.80 -15.02
C ILE A 57 -5.17 -1.30 -15.15
N THR A 58 -6.15 -0.90 -15.94
CA THR A 58 -6.57 0.49 -16.09
C THR A 58 -7.91 0.66 -15.39
N LEU A 59 -8.02 1.67 -14.52
CA LEU A 59 -9.24 2.08 -13.86
C LEU A 59 -9.73 3.36 -14.54
N ASN A 60 -10.99 3.34 -15.01
CA ASN A 60 -11.67 4.55 -15.45
C ASN A 60 -12.03 5.42 -14.24
N ALA A 61 -12.40 6.68 -14.48
CA ALA A 61 -12.64 7.65 -13.43
C ALA A 61 -13.66 7.17 -12.37
N GLU A 62 -14.70 6.47 -12.79
CA GLU A 62 -15.78 5.93 -11.95
C GLU A 62 -15.32 4.77 -11.08
N GLU A 63 -14.26 4.08 -11.49
CA GLU A 63 -13.66 2.93 -10.81
C GLU A 63 -12.57 3.35 -9.82
N ILE A 64 -12.14 4.62 -9.85
CA ILE A 64 -11.18 5.18 -8.90
C ILE A 64 -11.84 5.27 -7.51
N PRO A 65 -11.30 4.57 -6.49
CA PRO A 65 -11.90 4.53 -5.17
C PRO A 65 -11.91 5.91 -4.52
N GLN A 66 -12.95 6.16 -3.71
CA GLN A 66 -13.04 7.40 -2.95
C GLN A 66 -12.01 7.36 -1.81
N PRO A 67 -11.30 8.47 -1.54
CA PRO A 67 -10.51 8.54 -0.32
C PRO A 67 -11.44 8.39 0.89
N PRO A 68 -10.98 7.75 1.98
CA PRO A 68 -11.78 7.64 3.20
C PRO A 68 -12.13 9.05 3.70
N SER A 69 -13.41 9.28 4.01
CA SER A 69 -13.84 10.50 4.69
C SER A 69 -13.22 10.53 6.08
N ASN A 70 -12.35 11.51 6.33
CA ASN A 70 -11.85 11.84 7.67
C ASN A 70 -12.95 12.41 8.55
#